data_AF-A0A1V6PAA8-F1
#
_entry.id   AF-A0A1V6PAA8-F1
#
_cell.length_a   1.000
_cell.length_b   1.000
_cell.length_c   1.000
_cell.angle_alpha   90.00
_cell.angle_beta   90.00
_cell.angle_gamma   90.00
#
_symmetry.space_group_name_H-M   'P 1'
#
loop_
_entity.id
_entity.type
_entity.pdbx_description
1 polymer ?
#
loop_
_entity_poly.entity_id
_entity_poly.type
_entity_poly.pdbx_seq_one_letter_code
_entity_poly.pdbx_strand_id
1 'polypeptide(L)'
;MYLLGRPALPAARNSLSRTMSSLAPGGILQGTHWHYRIINPIKGDNTHTSTVLTAEVLRSNARTPKAPKLALIKVAPPGDAIAIKNMDREILAYRLSGITSTECFRKIYDVIDSGTIALEWLDTTLADVKYQPDMSTYSLIISLLKAALTSCIFLEGHKHVNTDYKPANILLSGIYSERVIAKVGDLGLVVPVGSLLNCQPYAMRAPEVFLGKACTEPSQVWAVAAMLLCWIEPGILGVWDSPHPLLNEAWCMAKIKRLFPHWDIPTPDEVNGHVLKATVEIAKGLGEGVPELQAIVPFDEIRKVEIPLQLTDLLRLMLVPDLVKRPSALSVLASREFRAFEDFVES
;
A
#
# COMPACT_ATOMS: atom_id res chain seq x y z
N MET A 1 53.95 -11.21 -36.61
CA MET A 1 52.75 -11.69 -37.34
C MET A 1 52.34 -13.00 -36.71
N TYR A 2 51.32 -13.00 -35.83
CA TYR A 2 50.33 -14.07 -35.60
C TYR A 2 49.40 -13.62 -34.46
N LEU A 3 48.11 -13.88 -34.67
CA LEU A 3 46.95 -13.28 -34.01
C LEU A 3 46.65 -13.90 -32.64
N LEU A 4 46.25 -13.02 -31.71
CA LEU A 4 45.57 -13.36 -30.46
C LEU A 4 44.11 -13.76 -30.76
N GLY A 5 43.77 -15.03 -30.53
CA GLY A 5 42.38 -15.50 -30.50
C GLY A 5 41.69 -15.05 -29.20
N ARG A 6 40.60 -14.31 -29.33
CA ARG A 6 39.70 -13.95 -28.22
C ARG A 6 38.96 -15.20 -27.71
N PRO A 7 38.78 -15.37 -26.39
CA PRO A 7 37.82 -16.34 -25.89
C PRO A 7 36.39 -15.85 -26.15
N ALA A 8 35.54 -16.79 -26.57
CA ALA A 8 34.12 -16.59 -26.76
C ALA A 8 33.42 -16.30 -25.41
N LEU A 9 32.58 -15.26 -25.39
CA LEU A 9 31.63 -14.97 -24.31
C LEU A 9 30.49 -16.02 -24.31
N PRO A 10 30.18 -16.68 -23.18
CA PRO A 10 29.02 -17.58 -23.09
C PRO A 10 27.86 -17.02 -22.23
N ALA A 11 26.67 -17.59 -22.47
CA ALA A 11 25.59 -17.86 -21.50
C ALA A 11 24.48 -16.82 -21.18
N ALA A 12 24.48 -15.57 -21.66
CA ALA A 12 23.39 -14.64 -21.30
C ALA A 12 22.06 -14.85 -22.09
N ARG A 13 22.13 -15.25 -23.38
CA ARG A 13 20.93 -15.38 -24.23
C ARG A 13 20.08 -16.63 -23.94
N ASN A 14 20.70 -17.71 -23.46
CA ASN A 14 20.01 -18.98 -23.23
C ASN A 14 19.29 -19.05 -21.87
N SER A 15 19.68 -18.26 -20.86
CA SER A 15 18.93 -18.21 -19.59
C SER A 15 17.63 -17.41 -19.74
N LEU A 16 17.68 -16.26 -20.40
CA LEU A 16 16.52 -15.38 -20.62
C LEU A 16 15.37 -16.05 -21.38
N SER A 17 15.69 -16.84 -22.43
CA SER A 17 14.69 -17.59 -23.19
C SER A 17 14.04 -18.71 -22.37
N ARG A 18 14.79 -19.33 -21.45
CA ARG A 18 14.29 -20.39 -20.56
C ARG A 18 13.35 -19.82 -19.50
N THR A 19 13.66 -18.65 -18.94
CA THR A 19 12.85 -17.98 -17.92
C THR A 19 11.52 -17.46 -18.47
N MET A 20 11.47 -16.98 -19.72
CA MET A 20 10.20 -16.50 -20.30
C MET A 20 9.24 -17.65 -20.66
N SER A 21 9.76 -18.79 -21.12
CA SER A 21 8.95 -20.00 -21.40
C SER A 21 8.28 -20.55 -20.14
N SER A 22 8.97 -20.50 -18.99
CA SER A 22 8.43 -21.01 -17.72
C SER A 22 7.36 -20.12 -17.08
N LEU A 23 7.17 -18.88 -17.56
CA LEU A 23 6.15 -17.95 -17.07
C LEU A 23 4.82 -18.04 -17.83
N ALA A 24 4.76 -18.82 -18.91
CA ALA A 24 3.51 -19.11 -19.60
C ALA A 24 2.62 -20.06 -18.76
N PRO A 25 1.28 -20.01 -18.92
CA PRO A 25 0.37 -21.00 -18.34
C PRO A 25 0.85 -22.44 -18.56
N GLY A 26 0.89 -23.23 -17.48
CA GLY A 26 1.42 -24.60 -17.45
C GLY A 26 2.93 -24.70 -17.21
N GLY A 27 3.68 -23.59 -17.36
CA GLY A 27 5.10 -23.51 -17.03
C GLY A 27 5.36 -23.79 -15.54
N ILE A 28 6.50 -24.39 -15.22
CA ILE A 28 6.87 -24.75 -13.85
C ILE A 28 8.10 -23.95 -13.42
N LEU A 29 7.98 -23.23 -12.32
CA LEU A 29 9.08 -22.59 -11.62
C LEU A 29 9.55 -23.47 -10.46
N GLN A 30 10.87 -23.61 -10.31
CA GLN A 30 11.46 -24.35 -9.21
C GLN A 30 11.85 -23.39 -8.09
N GLY A 31 11.15 -23.44 -6.96
CA GLY A 31 11.56 -22.76 -5.74
C GLY A 31 12.37 -23.67 -4.81
N THR A 32 12.81 -23.10 -3.69
CA THR A 32 13.58 -23.84 -2.69
C THR A 32 12.68 -24.77 -1.88
N HIS A 33 11.47 -24.32 -1.52
CA HIS A 33 10.52 -25.11 -0.74
C HIS A 33 9.54 -25.89 -1.62
N TRP A 34 9.06 -25.28 -2.71
CA TRP A 34 8.05 -25.87 -3.58
C TRP A 34 8.33 -25.64 -5.06
N HIS A 35 7.65 -26.42 -5.92
CA HIS A 35 7.55 -26.11 -7.34
C HIS A 35 6.21 -25.43 -7.62
N TYR A 36 6.19 -24.51 -8.56
CA TYR A 36 5.04 -23.66 -8.84
C TYR A 36 4.63 -23.79 -10.30
N ARG A 37 3.46 -24.36 -10.56
CA ARG A 37 2.89 -24.43 -11.92
C ARG A 37 2.07 -23.17 -12.16
N ILE A 38 2.48 -22.35 -13.12
CA ILE A 38 1.76 -21.14 -13.51
C ILE A 38 0.38 -21.49 -14.03
N ILE A 39 -0.64 -20.82 -13.50
CA ILE A 39 -2.03 -20.97 -13.93
C ILE A 39 -2.37 -19.84 -14.88
N ASN A 40 -2.48 -18.61 -14.37
CA ASN A 40 -2.94 -17.45 -15.14
C ASN A 40 -2.24 -16.17 -14.65
N PRO A 41 -2.08 -15.16 -15.54
CA PRO A 41 -1.73 -13.81 -15.11
C PRO A 41 -2.88 -13.18 -14.31
N ILE A 42 -2.53 -12.40 -13.30
CA ILE A 42 -3.47 -11.58 -12.53
C ILE A 42 -3.46 -10.19 -13.13
N LYS A 43 -4.64 -9.70 -13.49
CA LYS A 43 -4.82 -8.33 -13.95
C LYS A 43 -4.81 -7.42 -12.71
N GLY A 44 -3.76 -6.62 -12.56
CA GLY A 44 -3.68 -5.61 -11.50
C GLY A 44 -4.39 -4.31 -11.87
N ASP A 45 -4.18 -3.28 -11.05
CA ASP A 45 -4.75 -1.92 -11.22
C ASP A 45 -4.05 -1.06 -12.30
N ASN A 46 -3.19 -1.68 -13.12
CA ASN A 46 -2.27 -1.05 -14.09
C ASN A 46 -1.24 -0.07 -13.48
N THR A 47 -1.12 0.02 -12.15
CA THR A 47 -0.09 0.81 -11.47
C THR A 47 1.14 -0.02 -11.09
N HIS A 48 1.04 -1.34 -11.15
CA HIS A 48 2.13 -2.24 -10.82
C HIS A 48 3.18 -2.28 -11.94
N THR A 49 4.45 -2.15 -11.56
CA THR A 49 5.60 -2.35 -12.47
C THR A 49 6.01 -3.82 -12.57
N SER A 50 5.42 -4.72 -11.77
CA SER A 50 5.70 -6.15 -11.76
C SER A 50 4.61 -6.95 -12.46
N THR A 51 5.00 -8.05 -13.10
CA THR A 51 4.05 -9.06 -13.57
C THR A 51 3.65 -9.95 -12.39
N VAL A 52 2.36 -10.21 -12.25
CA VAL A 52 1.82 -11.03 -11.17
C VAL A 52 1.04 -12.19 -11.76
N LEU A 53 1.30 -13.41 -11.27
CA LEU A 53 0.71 -14.64 -11.77
C LEU A 53 0.16 -15.46 -10.59
N THR A 54 -0.94 -16.18 -10.80
CA THR A 54 -1.37 -17.24 -9.89
C THR A 54 -0.66 -18.54 -10.28
N ALA A 55 -0.22 -19.31 -9.29
CA ALA A 55 0.38 -20.62 -9.49
C ALA A 55 -0.19 -21.68 -8.53
N GLU A 56 -0.31 -22.92 -9.03
CA GLU A 56 -0.54 -24.10 -8.23
C GLU A 56 0.78 -24.52 -7.56
N VAL A 57 0.74 -24.78 -6.26
CA VAL A 57 1.90 -25.24 -5.51
C VAL A 57 1.96 -26.77 -5.60
N LEU A 58 2.99 -27.28 -6.25
CA LEU A 58 3.23 -28.70 -6.41
C LEU A 58 4.03 -29.22 -5.21
N ARG A 59 3.59 -30.34 -4.64
CA ARG A 59 4.28 -30.98 -3.53
C ARG A 59 5.64 -31.51 -3.97
N SER A 60 6.70 -31.02 -3.32
CA SER A 60 8.07 -31.46 -3.56
C SER A 60 8.37 -32.82 -2.92
N ASN A 61 7.83 -33.14 -1.73
CA ASN A 61 8.02 -34.45 -1.06
C ASN A 61 6.94 -34.75 0.00
N ALA A 62 6.70 -36.04 0.31
CA ALA A 62 5.66 -36.50 1.25
C ALA A 62 5.87 -36.12 2.73
N ARG A 63 7.02 -35.51 3.09
CA ARG A 63 7.41 -35.20 4.48
C ARG A 63 7.26 -33.71 4.84
N THR A 64 6.88 -32.84 3.92
CA THR A 64 6.65 -31.42 4.23
C THR A 64 5.26 -31.20 4.85
N PRO A 65 5.10 -30.18 5.72
CA PRO A 65 3.79 -29.75 6.22
C PRO A 65 2.79 -29.59 5.08
N LYS A 66 1.49 -29.65 5.38
CA LYS A 66 0.41 -29.53 4.38
C LYS A 66 0.66 -28.31 3.49
N ALA A 67 1.16 -28.57 2.28
CA ALA A 67 1.55 -27.54 1.34
C ALA A 67 0.39 -26.57 1.10
N PRO A 68 0.65 -25.26 0.96
CA PRO A 68 -0.38 -24.37 0.43
C PRO A 68 -0.82 -24.90 -0.93
N LYS A 69 -2.07 -24.63 -1.33
CA LYS A 69 -2.59 -25.06 -2.64
C LYS A 69 -2.19 -24.10 -3.76
N LEU A 70 -2.18 -22.81 -3.44
CA LEU A 70 -1.93 -21.72 -4.37
C LEU A 70 -0.83 -20.81 -3.84
N ALA A 71 -0.15 -20.17 -4.78
CA ALA A 71 0.80 -19.10 -4.54
C ALA A 71 0.59 -17.98 -5.56
N LEU A 72 1.02 -16.79 -5.17
CA LEU A 72 1.15 -15.65 -6.06
C LEU A 72 2.62 -15.53 -6.47
N ILE A 73 2.90 -15.54 -7.76
CA ILE A 73 4.24 -15.34 -8.31
C ILE A 73 4.35 -13.88 -8.74
N LYS A 74 5.30 -13.15 -8.17
CA LYS A 74 5.61 -11.77 -8.55
C LYS A 74 6.95 -11.76 -9.29
N VAL A 75 6.96 -11.19 -10.48
CA VAL A 75 8.11 -11.13 -11.37
C VAL A 75 8.40 -9.67 -11.74
N ALA A 76 9.61 -9.21 -11.44
CA ALA A 76 10.11 -7.95 -11.95
C ALA A 76 10.47 -8.09 -13.44
N PRO A 77 9.98 -7.20 -14.34
CA PRO A 77 10.27 -7.30 -15.76
C PRO A 77 11.78 -7.20 -16.03
N PRO A 78 12.32 -8.03 -16.95
CA PRO A 78 13.72 -7.95 -17.33
C PRO A 78 14.07 -6.55 -17.85
N GLY A 79 15.11 -5.93 -17.28
CA GLY A 79 15.59 -4.61 -17.69
C GLY A 79 14.88 -3.42 -17.05
N ASP A 80 13.81 -3.65 -16.26
CA ASP A 80 13.21 -2.58 -15.45
C ASP A 80 13.96 -2.44 -14.12
N ALA A 81 14.91 -1.49 -14.10
CA ALA A 81 15.74 -1.22 -12.92
C ALA A 81 14.93 -0.78 -11.68
N ILE A 82 13.77 -0.14 -11.88
CA ILE A 82 12.92 0.31 -10.78
C ILE A 82 12.19 -0.90 -10.18
N ALA A 83 11.61 -1.76 -11.03
CA ALA A 83 10.94 -2.97 -10.58
C ALA A 83 11.91 -3.92 -9.85
N ILE A 84 13.12 -4.10 -10.36
CA ILE A 84 14.15 -4.92 -9.70
C ILE A 84 14.54 -4.31 -8.34
N LYS A 85 14.77 -3.00 -8.27
CA LYS A 85 15.09 -2.33 -6.99
C LYS A 85 13.95 -2.47 -5.96
N ASN A 86 12.70 -2.38 -6.39
CA ASN A 86 11.55 -2.59 -5.52
C ASN A 86 11.42 -4.07 -5.09
N MET A 87 11.75 -5.02 -5.98
CA MET A 87 11.82 -6.44 -5.63
C MET A 87 12.89 -6.71 -4.56
N ASP A 88 14.09 -6.13 -4.71
CA ASP A 88 15.16 -6.25 -3.72
C ASP A 88 14.72 -5.71 -2.35
N ARG A 89 14.04 -4.55 -2.34
CA ARG A 89 13.47 -3.98 -1.11
C ARG A 89 12.42 -4.88 -0.49
N GLU A 90 11.52 -5.45 -1.29
CA GLU A 90 10.48 -6.36 -0.80
C GLU A 90 11.11 -7.62 -0.16
N ILE A 91 12.12 -8.21 -0.80
CA ILE A 91 12.87 -9.35 -0.26
C ILE A 91 13.56 -8.96 1.06
N LEU A 92 14.17 -7.78 1.13
CA LEU A 92 14.81 -7.29 2.36
C LEU A 92 13.79 -7.02 3.47
N ALA A 93 12.62 -6.50 3.15
CA ALA A 93 11.54 -6.30 4.12
C ALA A 93 11.11 -7.63 4.74
N TYR A 94 10.96 -8.70 3.94
CA TYR A 94 10.67 -10.04 4.46
C TYR A 94 11.79 -10.67 5.30
N ARG A 95 12.99 -10.07 5.33
CA ARG A 95 14.10 -10.49 6.19
C ARG A 95 14.16 -9.73 7.51
N LEU A 96 13.29 -8.74 7.73
CA LEU A 96 13.18 -8.08 9.03
C LEU A 96 12.81 -9.09 10.12
N SER A 97 13.46 -8.98 11.28
CA SER A 97 13.31 -9.95 12.36
C SER A 97 11.86 -10.00 12.85
N GLY A 98 11.26 -11.20 12.86
CA GLY A 98 9.88 -11.41 13.33
C GLY A 98 8.79 -11.13 12.29
N ILE A 99 9.12 -10.70 11.06
CA ILE A 99 8.10 -10.41 10.04
C ILE A 99 7.37 -11.67 9.57
N THR A 100 8.06 -12.82 9.54
CA THR A 100 7.46 -14.11 9.16
C THR A 100 6.54 -14.68 10.24
N SER A 101 6.68 -14.22 11.49
CA SER A 101 5.85 -14.63 12.62
C SER A 101 4.62 -13.74 12.85
N THR A 102 4.58 -12.54 12.28
CA THR A 102 3.39 -11.68 12.42
C THR A 102 2.34 -12.03 11.38
N GLU A 103 1.07 -12.00 11.78
CA GLU A 103 -0.05 -12.32 10.89
C GLU A 103 -0.44 -11.15 9.98
N CYS A 104 0.02 -9.93 10.28
CA CYS A 104 -0.39 -8.73 9.56
C CYS A 104 0.26 -8.55 8.18
N PHE A 105 1.33 -9.30 7.85
CA PHE A 105 1.95 -9.27 6.52
C PHE A 105 1.65 -10.55 5.74
N ARG A 106 1.50 -10.42 4.42
CA ARG A 106 1.50 -11.56 3.50
C ARG A 106 2.78 -12.38 3.69
N LYS A 107 2.70 -13.70 3.70
CA LYS A 107 3.91 -14.53 3.81
C LYS A 107 4.66 -14.62 2.48
N ILE A 108 5.99 -14.66 2.56
CA ILE A 108 6.84 -15.12 1.47
C ILE A 108 7.01 -16.65 1.56
N TYR A 109 6.79 -17.36 0.47
CA TYR A 109 7.01 -18.80 0.38
C TYR A 109 8.40 -19.14 -0.14
N ASP A 110 8.83 -18.47 -1.22
CA ASP A 110 10.15 -18.67 -1.82
C ASP A 110 10.68 -17.39 -2.45
N VAL A 111 12.00 -17.24 -2.43
CA VAL A 111 12.74 -16.42 -3.39
C VAL A 111 13.25 -17.37 -4.46
N ILE A 112 12.68 -17.31 -5.67
CA ILE A 112 13.01 -18.22 -6.77
C ILE A 112 14.32 -17.76 -7.44
N ASP A 113 14.42 -16.46 -7.72
CA ASP A 113 15.64 -15.80 -8.18
C ASP A 113 15.60 -14.30 -7.80
N SER A 114 16.56 -13.50 -8.29
CA SER A 114 16.66 -12.07 -7.95
C SER A 114 15.48 -11.23 -8.46
N GLY A 115 14.74 -11.71 -9.46
CA GLY A 115 13.59 -11.00 -10.04
C GLY A 115 12.26 -11.66 -9.73
N THR A 116 12.24 -12.78 -9.03
CA THR A 116 11.05 -13.64 -8.91
C THR A 116 10.86 -14.16 -7.49
N ILE A 117 9.71 -13.88 -6.90
CA ILE A 117 9.31 -14.37 -5.58
C ILE A 117 7.96 -15.08 -5.64
N ALA A 118 7.79 -16.10 -4.80
CA ALA A 118 6.52 -16.76 -4.56
C ALA A 118 5.97 -16.35 -3.19
N LEU A 119 4.72 -15.95 -3.17
CA LEU A 119 4.04 -15.34 -2.03
C LEU A 119 2.76 -16.10 -1.69
N GLU A 120 2.31 -15.94 -0.45
CA GLU A 120 1.02 -16.44 0.01
C GLU A 120 -0.13 -15.92 -0.85
N TRP A 121 -1.02 -16.84 -1.21
CA TRP A 121 -2.26 -16.53 -1.92
C TRP A 121 -3.31 -16.02 -0.93
N LEU A 122 -3.96 -14.91 -1.28
CA LEU A 122 -5.18 -14.40 -0.67
C LEU A 122 -6.21 -14.17 -1.79
N ASP A 123 -7.49 -14.31 -1.45
CA ASP A 123 -8.57 -14.45 -2.44
C ASP A 123 -8.86 -13.16 -3.22
N THR A 124 -8.66 -12.00 -2.59
CA THR A 124 -8.98 -10.69 -3.18
C THR A 124 -8.20 -9.55 -2.51
N THR A 125 -8.41 -8.32 -2.96
CA THR A 125 -7.86 -7.10 -2.35
C THR A 125 -8.99 -6.17 -1.89
N LEU A 126 -8.70 -5.20 -1.02
CA LEU A 126 -9.71 -4.20 -0.65
C LEU A 126 -10.17 -3.38 -1.87
N ALA A 127 -9.31 -3.17 -2.87
CA ALA A 127 -9.67 -2.46 -4.10
C ALA A 127 -10.78 -3.17 -4.91
N ASP A 128 -10.87 -4.49 -4.79
CA ASP A 128 -11.86 -5.31 -5.51
C ASP A 128 -13.17 -5.44 -4.73
N VAL A 129 -13.18 -5.06 -3.45
CA VAL A 129 -14.36 -5.11 -2.58
C VAL A 129 -15.06 -3.75 -2.62
N LYS A 130 -16.37 -3.75 -2.88
CA LYS A 130 -17.18 -2.54 -2.80
C LYS A 130 -17.59 -2.29 -1.35
N TYR A 131 -17.41 -1.06 -0.86
CA TYR A 131 -17.95 -0.64 0.42
C TYR A 131 -19.49 -0.79 0.45
N GLN A 132 -20.01 -1.36 1.53
CA GLN A 132 -21.42 -1.39 1.87
C GLN A 132 -21.57 -0.98 3.35
N PRO A 133 -22.57 -0.16 3.72
CA PRO A 133 -22.75 0.25 5.12
C PRO A 133 -23.48 -0.83 5.92
N ASP A 134 -22.83 -1.98 6.10
CA ASP A 134 -23.36 -3.13 6.84
C ASP A 134 -22.33 -3.72 7.82
N MET A 135 -22.81 -4.57 8.74
CA MET A 135 -21.98 -5.16 9.79
C MET A 135 -20.86 -6.07 9.24
N SER A 136 -21.07 -6.72 8.09
CA SER A 136 -20.04 -7.55 7.47
C SER A 136 -18.87 -6.70 6.97
N THR A 137 -19.18 -5.55 6.39
CA THR A 137 -18.20 -4.57 5.95
C THR A 137 -17.49 -3.92 7.14
N TYR A 138 -18.21 -3.61 8.22
CA TYR A 138 -17.57 -3.05 9.41
C TYR A 138 -16.63 -4.05 10.11
N SER A 139 -16.98 -5.35 10.12
CA SER A 139 -16.08 -6.43 10.58
C SER A 139 -14.83 -6.55 9.71
N LEU A 140 -14.98 -6.41 8.39
CA LEU A 140 -13.85 -6.30 7.47
C LEU A 140 -12.97 -5.09 7.79
N ILE A 141 -13.56 -3.92 8.08
CA ILE A 141 -12.82 -2.71 8.45
C ILE A 141 -12.00 -2.94 9.73
N ILE A 142 -12.56 -3.59 10.76
CA ILE A 142 -11.81 -3.94 11.99
C ILE A 142 -10.61 -4.82 11.64
N SER A 143 -10.81 -5.87 10.84
CA SER A 143 -9.75 -6.79 10.44
C SER A 143 -8.63 -6.06 9.66
N LEU A 144 -9.01 -5.20 8.74
CA LEU A 144 -8.10 -4.34 7.97
C LEU A 144 -7.31 -3.40 8.88
N LEU A 145 -7.98 -2.67 9.78
CA LEU A 145 -7.32 -1.70 10.65
C LEU A 145 -6.36 -2.40 11.61
N LYS A 146 -6.75 -3.56 12.17
CA LYS A 146 -5.85 -4.40 12.98
C LYS A 146 -4.60 -4.77 12.20
N ALA A 147 -4.74 -5.26 10.97
CA ALA A 147 -3.60 -5.63 10.14
C ALA A 147 -2.70 -4.42 9.82
N ALA A 148 -3.28 -3.34 9.29
CA ALA A 148 -2.53 -2.17 8.83
C ALA A 148 -1.89 -1.36 9.97
N LEU A 149 -2.54 -1.25 11.14
CA LEU A 149 -1.94 -0.57 12.29
C LEU A 149 -0.89 -1.43 12.97
N THR A 150 -1.11 -2.75 13.05
CA THR A 150 -0.08 -3.67 13.58
C THR A 150 1.16 -3.69 12.69
N SER A 151 1.02 -3.61 11.36
CA SER A 151 2.17 -3.45 10.46
C SER A 151 2.90 -2.13 10.68
N CYS A 152 2.19 -1.03 10.93
CA CYS A 152 2.83 0.25 11.28
C CYS A 152 3.69 0.12 12.54
N ILE A 153 3.15 -0.49 13.60
CA ILE A 153 3.87 -0.72 14.87
C ILE A 153 5.11 -1.59 14.66
N PHE A 154 4.97 -2.67 13.88
CA PHE A 154 6.07 -3.56 13.58
C PHE A 154 7.20 -2.85 12.82
N LEU A 155 6.87 -2.05 11.80
CA LEU A 155 7.85 -1.32 11.00
C LEU A 155 8.51 -0.19 11.79
N GLU A 156 7.77 0.52 12.64
CA GLU A 156 8.30 1.53 13.57
C GLU A 156 9.38 0.93 14.48
N GLY A 157 9.14 -0.27 15.02
CA GLY A 157 10.13 -1.02 15.82
C GLY A 157 11.42 -1.32 15.06
N HIS A 158 11.37 -1.36 13.73
CA HIS A 158 12.51 -1.57 12.84
C HIS A 158 13.03 -0.28 12.20
N LYS A 159 12.52 0.90 12.56
CA LYS A 159 12.86 2.19 11.92
C LYS A 159 12.60 2.21 10.41
N HIS A 160 11.50 1.57 10.02
CA HIS A 160 10.99 1.55 8.66
C HIS A 160 9.57 2.12 8.58
N VAL A 161 9.18 2.53 7.38
CA VAL A 161 7.82 2.95 7.04
C VAL A 161 7.40 2.27 5.74
N ASN A 162 6.14 1.89 5.64
CA ASN A 162 5.51 1.55 4.36
C ASN A 162 4.93 2.83 3.75
N THR A 163 5.45 3.22 2.59
CA THR A 163 4.99 4.42 1.88
C THR A 163 3.94 4.11 0.81
N ASP A 164 3.30 2.94 0.84
CA ASP A 164 2.35 2.52 -0.21
C ASP A 164 1.11 1.81 0.37
N TYR A 165 0.56 2.35 1.46
CA TYR A 165 -0.80 1.96 1.87
C TYR A 165 -1.81 2.43 0.84
N LYS A 166 -2.51 1.49 0.22
CA LYS A 166 -3.62 1.68 -0.73
C LYS A 166 -4.50 0.43 -0.76
N PRO A 167 -5.77 0.53 -1.22
CA PRO A 167 -6.68 -0.61 -1.18
C PRO A 167 -6.15 -1.86 -1.90
N ALA A 168 -5.43 -1.69 -3.00
CA ALA A 168 -4.84 -2.80 -3.76
C ALA A 168 -3.73 -3.57 -2.99
N ASN A 169 -3.16 -2.96 -1.95
CA ASN A 169 -2.11 -3.56 -1.12
C ASN A 169 -2.65 -4.12 0.20
N ILE A 170 -3.96 -4.06 0.44
CA ILE A 170 -4.62 -4.79 1.53
C ILE A 170 -5.25 -6.04 0.95
N LEU A 171 -4.70 -7.19 1.34
CA LEU A 171 -5.05 -8.50 0.83
C LEU A 171 -6.04 -9.17 1.77
N LEU A 172 -7.06 -9.80 1.20
CA LEU A 172 -8.20 -10.33 1.94
C LEU A 172 -8.46 -11.79 1.57
N SER A 173 -8.86 -12.59 2.55
CA SER A 173 -9.36 -13.95 2.34
C SER A 173 -10.54 -14.22 3.27
N GLY A 174 -11.47 -15.06 2.82
CA GLY A 174 -12.64 -15.44 3.61
C GLY A 174 -13.61 -14.29 3.89
N ILE A 175 -13.74 -13.32 2.97
CA ILE A 175 -14.61 -12.13 3.15
C ILE A 175 -16.11 -12.47 3.32
N TYR A 176 -16.53 -13.65 2.86
CA TYR A 176 -17.90 -14.17 3.03
C TYR A 176 -18.01 -15.20 4.16
N SER A 177 -16.97 -15.34 4.98
CA SER A 177 -16.93 -16.24 6.13
C SER A 177 -16.98 -15.45 7.43
N GLU A 178 -17.22 -16.13 8.54
CA GLU A 178 -17.21 -15.52 9.88
C GLU A 178 -15.83 -15.00 10.29
N ARG A 179 -14.76 -15.39 9.58
CA ARG A 179 -13.38 -15.01 9.90
C ARG A 179 -12.67 -14.43 8.68
N VAL A 180 -12.77 -13.12 8.55
CA VAL A 180 -12.00 -12.36 7.55
C VAL A 180 -10.52 -12.37 7.93
N ILE A 181 -9.66 -12.68 6.96
CA ILE A 181 -8.22 -12.52 7.09
C ILE A 181 -7.84 -11.29 6.29
N ALA A 182 -7.21 -10.31 6.95
CA ALA A 182 -6.64 -9.13 6.29
C ALA A 182 -5.13 -9.08 6.51
N LYS A 183 -4.38 -8.76 5.46
CA LYS A 183 -2.92 -8.66 5.49
C LYS A 183 -2.42 -7.53 4.61
N VAL A 184 -1.32 -6.90 5.01
CA VAL A 184 -0.57 -5.95 4.19
C VAL A 184 0.31 -6.72 3.21
N GLY A 185 0.12 -6.42 1.93
CA GLY A 185 0.93 -6.91 0.82
C GLY A 185 1.87 -5.84 0.26
N ASP A 186 2.60 -6.23 -0.79
CA ASP A 186 3.55 -5.40 -1.55
C ASP A 186 4.50 -4.55 -0.68
N LEU A 187 5.59 -5.17 -0.24
CA LEU A 187 6.55 -4.49 0.64
C LEU A 187 7.69 -3.78 -0.13
N GLY A 188 7.56 -3.61 -1.45
CA GLY A 188 8.61 -3.01 -2.28
C GLY A 188 8.89 -1.53 -1.99
N LEU A 189 7.97 -0.87 -1.28
CA LEU A 189 8.07 0.50 -0.81
C LEU A 189 8.11 0.60 0.73
N VAL A 190 8.50 -0.49 1.40
CA VAL A 190 8.99 -0.44 2.78
C VAL A 190 10.43 0.05 2.77
N VAL A 191 10.68 1.18 3.44
CA VAL A 191 11.97 1.86 3.41
C VAL A 191 12.35 2.39 4.80
N PRO A 192 13.63 2.68 5.06
CA PRO A 192 14.02 3.35 6.30
C PRO A 192 13.28 4.69 6.47
N VAL A 193 12.92 5.01 7.70
CA VAL A 193 12.26 6.29 8.06
C VAL A 193 13.09 7.46 7.50
N GLY A 194 12.41 8.45 6.93
CA GLY A 194 13.08 9.66 6.43
C GLY A 194 13.75 9.52 5.06
N SER A 195 13.79 8.32 4.46
CA SER A 195 14.57 8.08 3.23
C SER A 195 13.91 8.51 1.93
N LEU A 196 12.58 8.70 1.91
CA LEU A 196 11.82 9.07 0.71
C LEU A 196 11.00 10.34 0.93
N LEU A 197 11.17 11.28 0.00
CA LEU A 197 10.33 12.47 -0.19
C LEU A 197 9.29 12.20 -1.28
N ASN A 198 8.20 12.98 -1.30
CA ASN A 198 7.14 12.88 -2.32
C ASN A 198 6.63 11.45 -2.55
N CYS A 199 6.61 10.65 -1.49
CA CYS A 199 6.14 9.28 -1.49
C CYS A 199 4.65 9.22 -1.10
N GLN A 200 4.09 8.01 -0.98
CA GLN A 200 2.66 7.77 -0.80
C GLN A 200 1.81 8.09 -2.05
N PRO A 201 0.84 7.22 -2.37
CA PRO A 201 -0.19 7.55 -3.35
C PRO A 201 -0.88 8.88 -2.98
N TYR A 202 -1.20 9.70 -3.98
CA TYR A 202 -1.74 11.05 -3.73
C TYR A 202 -2.92 11.09 -2.75
N ALA A 203 -3.86 10.15 -2.84
CA ALA A 203 -5.02 10.09 -1.97
C ALA A 203 -4.69 9.70 -0.51
N MET A 204 -3.58 8.99 -0.29
CA MET A 204 -3.12 8.53 1.02
C MET A 204 -1.92 9.31 1.54
N ARG A 205 -1.45 10.32 0.80
CA ARG A 205 -0.27 11.09 1.14
C ARG A 205 -0.57 12.02 2.31
N ALA A 206 0.29 11.98 3.32
CA ALA A 206 0.14 12.80 4.51
C ALA A 206 0.43 14.29 4.22
N PRO A 207 -0.20 15.23 4.94
CA PRO A 207 -0.06 16.66 4.67
C PRO A 207 1.39 17.14 4.75
N GLU A 208 2.17 16.64 5.71
CA GLU A 208 3.58 16.95 5.83
C GLU A 208 4.43 16.47 4.65
N VAL A 209 4.01 15.39 3.98
CA VAL A 209 4.71 14.83 2.82
C VAL A 209 4.46 15.69 1.58
N PHE A 210 3.26 16.27 1.43
CA PHE A 210 3.01 17.31 0.43
C PHE A 210 3.86 18.57 0.66
N LEU A 211 4.21 18.86 1.91
CA LEU A 211 5.08 19.97 2.29
C LEU A 211 6.58 19.63 2.18
N GLY A 212 6.92 18.57 1.46
CA GLY A 212 8.30 18.18 1.19
C GLY A 212 9.02 17.55 2.39
N LYS A 213 8.32 17.21 3.47
CA LYS A 213 8.90 16.40 4.55
C LYS A 213 8.92 14.92 4.16
N ALA A 214 9.89 14.19 4.69
CA ALA A 214 9.94 12.76 4.48
C ALA A 214 8.81 12.03 5.23
N CYS A 215 8.40 10.88 4.71
CA CYS A 215 7.42 10.03 5.40
C CYS A 215 8.02 9.48 6.70
N THR A 216 7.25 9.58 7.77
CA THR A 216 7.58 9.12 9.12
C THR A 216 6.52 8.15 9.64
N GLU A 217 6.70 7.65 10.85
CA GLU A 217 5.80 6.68 11.46
C GLU A 217 4.35 7.21 11.57
N PRO A 218 4.09 8.46 12.02
CA PRO A 218 2.73 9.01 12.00
C PRO A 218 2.19 9.25 10.58
N SER A 219 3.03 9.43 9.57
CA SER A 219 2.58 9.54 8.17
C SER A 219 1.89 8.26 7.68
N GLN A 220 2.24 7.09 8.26
CA GLN A 220 1.55 5.84 7.96
C GLN A 220 0.14 5.80 8.56
N VAL A 221 -0.06 6.33 9.77
CA VAL A 221 -1.38 6.40 10.42
C VAL A 221 -2.35 7.22 9.59
N TRP A 222 -1.89 8.37 9.05
CA TRP A 222 -2.66 9.14 8.08
C TRP A 222 -2.99 8.30 6.84
N ALA A 223 -2.00 7.65 6.24
CA ALA A 223 -2.19 6.88 5.01
C ALA A 223 -3.21 5.74 5.18
N VAL A 224 -3.23 5.06 6.33
CA VAL A 224 -4.21 4.02 6.65
C VAL A 224 -5.62 4.61 6.75
N ALA A 225 -5.80 5.72 7.45
CA ALA A 225 -7.12 6.34 7.59
C ALA A 225 -7.61 6.98 6.27
N ALA A 226 -6.71 7.62 5.52
CA ALA A 226 -7.02 8.19 4.21
C ALA A 226 -7.36 7.09 3.20
N MET A 227 -6.67 5.94 3.26
CA MET A 227 -7.02 4.76 2.48
C MET A 227 -8.44 4.29 2.78
N LEU A 228 -8.80 4.17 4.05
CA LEU A 228 -10.14 3.75 4.46
C LEU A 228 -11.20 4.76 4.04
N LEU A 229 -10.96 6.06 4.28
CA LEU A 229 -11.87 7.12 3.89
C LEU A 229 -12.08 7.17 2.38
N CYS A 230 -11.02 7.02 1.57
CA CYS A 230 -11.14 6.97 0.11
C CYS A 230 -11.79 5.71 -0.43
N TRP A 231 -11.70 4.60 0.29
CA TRP A 231 -12.42 3.38 -0.07
C TRP A 231 -13.92 3.52 0.20
N ILE A 232 -14.30 4.17 1.31
CA ILE A 232 -15.69 4.50 1.66
C ILE A 232 -16.24 5.59 0.72
N GLU A 233 -15.46 6.65 0.49
CA GLU A 233 -15.80 7.76 -0.39
C GLU A 233 -14.71 7.99 -1.45
N PRO A 234 -14.84 7.36 -2.62
CA PRO A 234 -13.92 7.57 -3.73
C PRO A 234 -13.85 9.05 -4.14
N GLY A 235 -12.62 9.55 -4.33
CA GLY A 235 -12.35 10.90 -4.83
C GLY A 235 -12.39 12.02 -3.78
N ILE A 236 -12.73 11.73 -2.52
CA ILE A 236 -12.71 12.74 -1.44
C ILE A 236 -11.32 13.35 -1.19
N LEU A 237 -10.27 12.54 -1.37
CA LEU A 237 -8.86 12.93 -1.35
C LEU A 237 -8.18 12.50 -2.66
N GLY A 238 -6.98 13.03 -2.88
CA GLY A 238 -6.18 12.71 -4.05
C GLY A 238 -6.55 13.54 -5.28
N VAL A 239 -6.18 13.04 -6.45
CA VAL A 239 -6.17 13.79 -7.71
C VAL A 239 -7.47 13.69 -8.50
N TRP A 240 -8.50 13.03 -7.96
CA TRP A 240 -9.61 12.47 -8.74
C TRP A 240 -10.16 13.41 -9.83
N ASP A 241 -10.87 14.45 -9.52
CA ASP A 241 -11.42 15.48 -10.39
C ASP A 241 -10.40 16.59 -10.77
N SER A 242 -9.10 16.33 -10.68
CA SER A 242 -8.09 17.35 -10.97
C SER A 242 -8.10 17.70 -12.47
N PRO A 243 -8.17 18.99 -12.83
CA PRO A 243 -8.29 19.41 -14.22
C PRO A 243 -6.99 19.20 -15.02
N HIS A 244 -5.84 19.06 -14.35
CA HIS A 244 -4.56 18.90 -15.04
C HIS A 244 -3.49 18.22 -14.15
N PRO A 245 -2.66 17.29 -14.67
CA PRO A 245 -1.63 16.60 -13.89
C PRO A 245 -0.63 17.51 -13.15
N LEU A 246 -0.32 18.68 -13.72
CA LEU A 246 0.57 19.67 -13.08
C LEU A 246 -0.04 20.32 -11.83
N LEU A 247 -1.36 20.21 -11.64
CA LEU A 247 -2.07 20.74 -10.48
C LEU A 247 -2.31 19.67 -9.42
N ASN A 248 -1.95 18.41 -9.67
CA ASN A 248 -2.27 17.27 -8.80
C ASN A 248 -1.88 17.50 -7.33
N GLU A 249 -0.66 17.99 -7.06
CA GLU A 249 -0.22 18.25 -5.69
C GLU A 249 -1.02 19.37 -5.04
N ALA A 250 -1.14 20.52 -5.72
CA ALA A 250 -1.87 21.67 -5.21
C ALA A 250 -3.36 21.35 -4.99
N TRP A 251 -3.94 20.55 -5.88
CA TRP A 251 -5.32 20.07 -5.81
C TRP A 251 -5.53 19.17 -4.59
N CYS A 252 -4.63 18.21 -4.35
CA CYS A 252 -4.70 17.37 -3.15
C CYS A 252 -4.60 18.20 -1.87
N MET A 253 -3.67 19.16 -1.83
CA MET A 253 -3.54 20.06 -0.68
C MET A 253 -4.80 20.90 -0.48
N ALA A 254 -5.39 21.44 -1.53
CA ALA A 254 -6.65 22.18 -1.43
C ALA A 254 -7.78 21.29 -0.88
N LYS A 255 -7.92 20.05 -1.34
CA LYS A 255 -8.90 19.09 -0.79
C LYS A 255 -8.71 18.82 0.70
N ILE A 256 -7.47 18.58 1.13
CA ILE A 256 -7.15 18.39 2.56
C ILE A 256 -7.51 19.66 3.35
N LYS A 257 -7.19 20.86 2.84
CA LYS A 257 -7.55 22.13 3.49
C LYS A 257 -9.06 22.32 3.62
N ARG A 258 -9.85 21.90 2.63
CA ARG A 258 -11.31 21.95 2.67
C ARG A 258 -11.89 21.00 3.72
N LEU A 259 -11.38 19.77 3.78
CA LEU A 259 -11.78 18.77 4.78
C LEU A 259 -11.32 19.15 6.19
N PHE A 260 -10.15 19.77 6.33
CA PHE A 260 -9.56 20.15 7.60
C PHE A 260 -9.20 21.65 7.57
N PRO A 261 -10.20 22.55 7.77
CA PRO A 261 -9.97 24.00 7.69
C PRO A 261 -8.90 24.53 8.65
N HIS A 262 -8.65 23.82 9.74
CA HIS A 262 -7.62 24.15 10.73
C HIS A 262 -6.19 23.76 10.28
N TRP A 263 -6.02 22.96 9.22
CA TRP A 263 -4.71 22.70 8.67
C TRP A 263 -4.17 23.96 8.01
N ASP A 264 -3.02 24.44 8.47
CA ASP A 264 -2.39 25.60 7.88
C ASP A 264 -1.46 25.20 6.73
N ILE A 265 -1.76 25.68 5.53
CA ILE A 265 -0.85 25.56 4.39
C ILE A 265 0.10 26.76 4.51
N PRO A 266 1.43 26.54 4.59
CA PRO A 266 2.39 27.63 4.69
C PRO A 266 2.33 28.56 3.47
N THR A 267 2.75 29.80 3.65
CA THR A 267 2.99 30.76 2.57
C THR A 267 4.23 30.36 1.75
N PRO A 268 4.36 30.87 0.50
CA PRO A 268 5.55 30.61 -0.32
C PRO A 268 6.88 31.02 0.34
N ASP A 269 6.87 31.93 1.31
CA ASP A 269 8.09 32.37 2.01
C ASP A 269 8.49 31.44 3.17
N GLU A 270 7.56 30.60 3.63
CA GLU A 270 7.78 29.65 4.74
C GLU A 270 8.26 28.27 4.25
N VAL A 271 8.32 28.04 2.94
CA VAL A 271 8.77 26.78 2.33
C VAL A 271 9.98 26.97 1.44
N ASN A 272 10.78 25.91 1.31
CA ASN A 272 11.98 25.90 0.47
C ASN A 272 11.71 25.21 -0.88
N GLY A 273 12.29 25.75 -1.94
CA GLY A 273 12.24 25.19 -3.30
C GLY A 273 11.15 25.80 -4.18
N HIS A 274 11.53 26.22 -5.39
CA HIS A 274 10.64 26.96 -6.31
C HIS A 274 9.35 26.20 -6.66
N VAL A 275 9.43 24.88 -6.83
CA VAL A 275 8.25 24.05 -7.14
C VAL A 275 7.27 24.04 -5.98
N LEU A 276 7.75 23.77 -4.75
CA LEU A 276 6.88 23.75 -3.58
C LEU A 276 6.27 25.13 -3.29
N LYS A 277 7.02 26.22 -3.49
CA LYS A 277 6.50 27.59 -3.40
C LYS A 277 5.30 27.82 -4.32
N ALA A 278 5.43 27.44 -5.59
CA ALA A 278 4.34 27.54 -6.56
C ALA A 278 3.16 26.62 -6.18
N THR A 279 3.42 25.40 -5.73
CA THR A 279 2.38 24.45 -5.30
C THR A 279 1.55 24.99 -4.14
N VAL A 280 2.17 25.56 -3.09
CA VAL A 280 1.43 26.09 -1.94
C VAL A 280 0.63 27.36 -2.28
N GLU A 281 1.15 28.21 -3.17
CA GLU A 281 0.44 29.38 -3.69
C GLU A 281 -0.82 28.97 -4.46
N ILE A 282 -0.67 28.03 -5.40
CA ILE A 282 -1.78 27.50 -6.19
C ILE A 282 -2.81 26.80 -5.30
N ALA A 283 -2.37 25.99 -4.34
CA ALA A 283 -3.29 25.26 -3.44
C ALA A 283 -4.22 26.20 -2.67
N LYS A 284 -3.69 27.34 -2.19
CA LYS A 284 -4.49 28.37 -1.53
C LYS A 284 -5.51 29.00 -2.48
N GLY A 285 -5.07 29.42 -3.67
CA GLY A 285 -5.97 30.02 -4.67
C GLY A 285 -7.07 29.08 -5.15
N LEU A 286 -6.75 27.79 -5.38
CA LEU A 286 -7.73 26.77 -5.76
C LEU A 286 -8.81 26.59 -4.70
N GLY A 287 -8.42 26.58 -3.42
CA GLY A 287 -9.32 26.41 -2.29
C GLY A 287 -10.30 27.57 -2.05
N GLU A 288 -10.17 28.68 -2.78
CA GLU A 288 -11.04 29.87 -2.70
C GLU A 288 -11.92 30.03 -3.96
N GLY A 289 -11.39 29.70 -5.13
CA GLY A 289 -12.03 30.03 -6.41
C GLY A 289 -12.72 28.89 -7.15
N VAL A 290 -12.50 27.63 -6.78
CA VAL A 290 -12.95 26.47 -7.58
C VAL A 290 -14.23 25.84 -7.00
N PRO A 291 -15.37 25.86 -7.72
CA PRO A 291 -16.65 25.33 -7.23
C PRO A 291 -16.59 23.89 -6.72
N GLU A 292 -15.86 23.02 -7.41
CA GLU A 292 -15.70 21.60 -7.06
C GLU A 292 -15.02 21.44 -5.70
N LEU A 293 -14.04 22.28 -5.38
CA LEU A 293 -13.37 22.29 -4.08
C LEU A 293 -14.22 22.98 -3.01
N GLN A 294 -15.02 23.99 -3.37
CA GLN A 294 -15.98 24.61 -2.43
C GLN A 294 -17.07 23.64 -1.99
N ALA A 295 -17.48 22.71 -2.86
CA ALA A 295 -18.47 21.69 -2.53
C ALA A 295 -17.99 20.71 -1.45
N ILE A 296 -16.68 20.60 -1.22
CA ILE A 296 -16.11 19.81 -0.12
C ILE A 296 -16.37 20.54 1.19
N VAL A 297 -17.12 19.88 2.07
CA VAL A 297 -17.42 20.34 3.43
C VAL A 297 -16.35 19.86 4.41
N PRO A 298 -16.18 20.54 5.56
CA PRO A 298 -15.30 20.07 6.62
C PRO A 298 -15.63 18.64 7.06
N PHE A 299 -14.61 17.88 7.45
CA PHE A 299 -14.75 16.46 7.83
C PHE A 299 -15.77 16.25 8.95
N ASP A 300 -15.80 17.15 9.93
CA ASP A 300 -16.76 17.11 11.05
C ASP A 300 -18.22 17.36 10.64
N GLU A 301 -18.42 17.95 9.46
CA GLU A 301 -19.73 18.23 8.89
C GLU A 301 -20.18 17.17 7.88
N ILE A 302 -19.32 16.17 7.59
CA ILE A 302 -19.68 15.03 6.73
C ILE A 302 -20.74 14.19 7.45
N ARG A 303 -22.00 14.59 7.29
CA ARG A 303 -23.16 13.81 7.70
C ARG A 303 -23.47 12.80 6.61
N LYS A 304 -22.73 11.70 6.60
CA LYS A 304 -23.12 10.54 5.81
C LYS A 304 -23.97 9.65 6.68
N VAL A 305 -25.24 9.52 6.27
CA VAL A 305 -26.24 8.65 6.90
C VAL A 305 -25.76 7.18 6.98
N GLU A 306 -24.71 6.84 6.22
CA GLU A 306 -24.21 5.48 6.03
C GLU A 306 -22.91 5.14 6.81
N ILE A 307 -22.20 6.12 7.38
CA ILE A 307 -21.01 5.86 8.20
C ILE A 307 -21.41 5.94 9.69
N PRO A 308 -21.22 4.87 10.48
CA PRO A 308 -21.57 4.90 11.89
C PRO A 308 -20.69 5.89 12.63
N LEU A 309 -21.24 6.47 13.71
CA LEU A 309 -20.54 7.49 14.50
C LEU A 309 -19.20 6.99 15.02
N GLN A 310 -19.15 5.75 15.48
CA GLN A 310 -17.96 5.11 16.04
C GLN A 310 -16.82 5.04 15.00
N LEU A 311 -17.14 4.72 13.75
CA LEU A 311 -16.17 4.73 12.66
C LEU A 311 -15.74 6.15 12.30
N THR A 312 -16.67 7.10 12.31
CA THR A 312 -16.38 8.52 12.09
C THR A 312 -15.42 9.07 13.15
N ASP A 313 -15.67 8.75 14.42
CA ASP A 313 -14.82 9.18 15.55
C ASP A 313 -13.43 8.55 15.49
N LEU A 314 -13.32 7.28 15.08
CA LEU A 314 -12.04 6.62 14.85
C LEU A 314 -11.27 7.25 13.68
N LEU A 315 -11.95 7.56 12.56
CA LEU A 315 -11.34 8.29 11.45
C LEU A 315 -10.87 9.68 11.89
N ARG A 316 -11.65 10.40 12.70
CA ARG A 316 -11.28 11.72 13.26
C ARG A 316 -10.01 11.63 14.11
N LEU A 317 -9.86 10.58 14.92
CA LEU A 317 -8.67 10.35 15.73
C LEU A 317 -7.40 10.19 14.86
N MET A 318 -7.51 9.57 13.70
CA MET A 318 -6.36 9.23 12.84
C MET A 318 -6.04 10.31 11.80
N LEU A 319 -7.07 10.95 11.22
CA LEU A 319 -6.94 11.98 10.18
C LEU A 319 -6.63 13.36 10.79
N VAL A 320 -5.53 13.43 11.52
CA VAL A 320 -5.03 14.67 12.12
C VAL A 320 -3.95 15.27 11.20
N PRO A 321 -4.17 16.43 10.57
CA PRO A 321 -3.20 17.01 9.65
C PRO A 321 -1.91 17.45 10.33
N ASP A 322 -2.00 17.91 11.58
CA ASP A 322 -0.86 18.25 12.41
C ASP A 322 -0.09 16.97 12.80
N LEU A 323 1.10 16.81 12.21
CA LEU A 323 1.99 15.68 12.45
C LEU A 323 2.26 15.43 13.94
N VAL A 324 2.41 16.49 14.74
CA VAL A 324 2.80 16.37 16.16
C VAL A 324 1.62 15.89 17.01
N LYS A 325 0.40 16.23 16.61
CA LYS A 325 -0.83 15.83 17.32
C LYS A 325 -1.35 14.47 16.86
N ARG A 326 -0.87 13.95 15.73
CA ARG A 326 -1.34 12.68 15.18
C ARG A 326 -0.90 11.52 16.09
N PRO A 327 -1.82 10.63 16.49
CA PRO A 327 -1.48 9.52 17.37
C PRO A 327 -0.55 8.50 16.68
N SER A 328 0.18 7.75 17.49
CA SER A 328 0.88 6.55 17.01
C SER A 328 -0.12 5.44 16.66
N ALA A 329 0.28 4.48 15.83
CA ALA A 329 -0.56 3.33 15.48
C ALA A 329 -0.94 2.50 16.73
N LEU A 330 -0.01 2.35 17.68
CA LEU A 330 -0.25 1.69 18.96
C LEU A 330 -1.32 2.43 19.78
N SER A 331 -1.23 3.77 19.85
CA SER A 331 -2.21 4.60 20.55
C SER A 331 -3.60 4.49 19.93
N VAL A 332 -3.70 4.38 18.60
CA VAL A 332 -4.99 4.18 17.91
C VAL A 332 -5.60 2.84 18.30
N LEU A 333 -4.86 1.72 18.23
CA LEU A 333 -5.39 0.39 18.60
C LEU A 333 -5.79 0.31 20.08
N ALA A 334 -5.13 1.04 20.97
CA ALA A 334 -5.46 1.08 22.40
C ALA A 334 -6.55 2.11 22.76
N SER A 335 -7.01 2.91 21.79
CA SER A 335 -7.94 4.02 22.03
C SER A 335 -9.33 3.57 22.47
N ARG A 336 -10.12 4.50 23.00
CA ARG A 336 -11.54 4.25 23.29
C ARG A 336 -12.35 4.24 22.00
N GLU A 337 -11.95 5.02 21.00
CA GLU A 337 -12.61 5.14 19.70
C GLU A 337 -12.52 3.82 18.93
N PHE A 338 -11.35 3.16 18.95
CA PHE A 338 -11.19 1.84 18.34
C PHE A 338 -12.05 0.78 19.03
N ARG A 339 -12.01 0.72 20.36
CA ARG A 339 -12.84 -0.19 21.15
C ARG A 339 -14.34 0.04 20.96
N ALA A 340 -14.78 1.30 20.94
CA ALA A 340 -16.18 1.63 20.69
C ALA A 340 -16.65 1.15 19.31
N PHE A 341 -15.78 1.18 18.30
CA PHE A 341 -16.09 0.63 16.98
C PHE A 341 -16.13 -0.90 16.99
N GLU A 342 -15.23 -1.57 17.73
CA GLU A 342 -15.31 -3.02 17.93
C GLU A 342 -16.62 -3.43 18.61
N ASP A 343 -16.97 -2.79 19.73
CA ASP A 343 -18.19 -3.05 20.48
C ASP A 343 -19.45 -2.85 19.61
N PHE A 344 -19.44 -1.85 18.71
CA PHE A 344 -20.54 -1.58 17.78
C PHE A 344 -20.73 -2.67 16.72
N VAL A 345 -19.65 -3.34 16.30
CA VAL A 345 -19.72 -4.42 15.30
C VAL A 345 -20.06 -5.76 15.94
N GLU A 346 -19.73 -5.95 17.22
CA GLU A 346 -20.00 -7.17 17.97
C GLU A 346 -21.40 -7.18 18.63
N SER A 347 -22.09 -6.04 18.69
CA SER A 347 -23.43 -5.87 19.32
C SER A 347 -24.58 -6.36 18.44
#